data_AF-A0A944TQS8-F1
#
_entry.id   AF-A0A944TQS8-F1
#
_cell.length_a   1.000
_cell.length_b   1.000
_cell.length_c   1.000
_cell.angle_alpha   90.00
_cell.angle_beta   90.00
_cell.angle_gamma   90.00
#
_symmetry.space_group_name_H-M   'P 1'
#
loop_
_entity.id
_entity.type
_entity.pdbx_description
1 polymer ?
#
loop_
_entity_poly.entity_id
_entity_poly.type
_entity_poly.pdbx_seq_one_letter_code
_entity_poly.pdbx_strand_id
1 'polypeptide(L)'
;MDYLSNRTDPSFKSLIEMGTKGFYPLFDPRWLNEFSTQESNKLNTKEKAKAKRLWQRLSKHKSIERKKTILLSLTDEDRLLFIKAFFQTVEGKILDKNPEIH
;
A
#
# COMPACT_ATOMS: atom_id res chain seq x y z
N MET A 1 1.71 -11.75 12.82
CA MET A 1 0.90 -12.30 11.70
C MET A 1 1.56 -11.82 10.41
N ASP A 2 2.40 -12.67 9.83
CA ASP A 2 3.15 -12.36 8.61
C ASP A 2 2.22 -12.51 7.39
N TYR A 3 1.74 -11.37 6.88
CA TYR A 3 0.79 -11.34 5.75
C TYR A 3 1.49 -11.36 4.37
N LEU A 4 2.81 -11.54 4.30
CA LEU A 4 3.60 -11.34 3.08
C LEU A 4 4.39 -12.56 2.60
N SER A 5 4.41 -13.66 3.36
CA SER A 5 4.88 -14.96 2.87
C SER A 5 3.90 -15.44 1.77
N ASN A 6 4.16 -15.27 0.47
CA ASN A 6 5.14 -16.11 -0.22
C ASN A 6 5.59 -15.59 -1.60
N ARG A 7 5.16 -14.41 -2.11
CA ARG A 7 5.57 -13.88 -3.44
C ARG A 7 5.39 -12.36 -3.56
N THR A 8 5.99 -11.55 -2.68
CA THR A 8 6.11 -10.11 -2.98
C THR A 8 7.11 -9.93 -4.11
N ASP A 9 6.63 -9.51 -5.28
CA ASP A 9 7.48 -9.08 -6.39
C ASP A 9 8.57 -8.12 -5.86
N PRO A 10 9.85 -8.28 -6.24
CA PRO A 10 10.95 -7.49 -5.70
C PRO A 10 10.68 -5.99 -5.81
N SER A 11 9.98 -5.56 -6.85
CA SER A 11 9.59 -4.15 -7.04
C SER A 11 8.65 -3.64 -5.94
N PHE A 12 7.75 -4.48 -5.43
CA PHE A 12 6.86 -4.11 -4.33
C PHE A 12 7.55 -4.10 -2.98
N LYS A 13 8.48 -5.02 -2.75
CA LYS A 13 9.33 -5.00 -1.56
C LYS A 13 10.14 -3.71 -1.50
N SER A 14 10.73 -3.28 -2.63
CA SER A 14 11.43 -2.01 -2.74
C SER A 14 10.52 -0.80 -2.53
N LEU A 15 9.26 -0.84 -3.01
CA LEU A 15 8.28 0.23 -2.77
C LEU A 15 7.93 0.36 -1.29
N ILE A 16 7.71 -0.76 -0.59
CA ILE A 16 7.45 -0.75 0.86
C ILE A 16 8.68 -0.22 1.60
N GLU A 17 9.89 -0.64 1.22
CA GLU A 17 11.13 -0.17 1.85
C GLU A 17 11.36 1.33 1.63
N MET A 18 11.11 1.85 0.42
CA MET A 18 11.09 3.30 0.17
C MET A 18 10.03 4.00 1.01
N GLY A 19 8.85 3.39 1.16
CA GLY A 19 7.79 3.89 2.01
C GLY A 19 8.18 3.98 3.48
N THR A 20 9.00 3.05 4.00
CA THR A 20 9.55 3.15 5.37
C THR A 20 10.51 4.33 5.56
N LYS A 21 11.06 4.86 4.47
CA LYS A 21 11.93 6.04 4.45
C LYS A 21 11.19 7.34 4.11
N GLY A 22 9.86 7.29 3.96
CA GLY A 22 9.04 8.45 3.59
C GLY A 22 8.98 8.74 2.08
N PHE A 23 9.49 7.85 1.23
CA PHE A 23 9.44 8.02 -0.23
C PHE A 23 8.26 7.23 -0.84
N TYR A 24 7.32 7.95 -1.44
CA TYR A 24 6.08 7.38 -2.02
C TYR A 24 5.93 7.67 -3.51
N PRO A 25 6.84 7.16 -4.37
CA PRO A 25 6.84 7.50 -5.80
C PRO A 25 5.59 7.00 -6.55
N LEU A 26 4.81 6.10 -5.94
CA LEU A 26 3.64 5.46 -6.55
C LEU A 26 2.36 6.32 -6.44
N PHE A 27 2.31 7.23 -5.47
CA PHE A 27 1.09 7.99 -5.15
C PHE A 27 1.22 9.44 -5.59
N ASP A 28 0.13 9.97 -6.12
CA ASP A 28 0.01 11.39 -6.41
C ASP A 28 -0.18 12.17 -5.09
N PRO A 29 0.45 13.35 -4.92
CA PRO A 29 0.29 14.17 -3.72
C PRO A 29 -1.17 14.50 -3.40
N ARG A 30 -2.02 14.62 -4.43
CA ARG A 30 -3.46 14.90 -4.26
C ARG A 30 -4.15 13.78 -3.49
N TRP A 31 -3.85 12.52 -3.82
CA TRP A 31 -4.44 11.36 -3.16
C TRP A 31 -3.97 11.20 -1.72
N LEU A 32 -2.71 11.57 -1.44
CA LEU A 32 -2.18 11.57 -0.09
C LEU A 32 -2.88 12.63 0.78
N ASN A 33 -3.18 13.79 0.21
CA ASN A 33 -3.93 14.84 0.90
C ASN A 33 -5.37 14.38 1.22
N GLU A 34 -6.06 13.77 0.25
CA GLU A 34 -7.40 13.21 0.47
C GLU A 34 -7.40 12.10 1.53
N PHE A 35 -6.39 11.22 1.49
CA PHE A 35 -6.20 10.20 2.52
C PHE A 35 -5.98 10.82 3.92
N SER A 36 -5.20 11.91 4.01
CA SER A 36 -4.96 12.60 5.28
C SER A 36 -6.22 13.25 5.87
N THR A 37 -7.21 13.57 5.04
CA THR A 37 -8.50 14.12 5.49
C THR A 37 -9.51 13.05 5.88
N GLN A 38 -9.27 11.79 5.53
CA GLN A 38 -10.15 10.67 5.86
C GLN A 38 -9.82 10.13 7.26
N GLU A 39 -10.84 9.95 8.11
CA GLU A 39 -10.65 9.30 9.42
C GLU A 39 -10.04 7.90 9.25
N SER A 40 -9.03 7.62 10.08
CA SER A 40 -8.24 6.38 10.11
C SER A 40 -9.04 5.18 10.64
N ASN A 41 -10.15 4.84 9.99
CA ASN A 41 -10.91 3.63 10.34
C ASN A 41 -10.11 2.39 9.94
N LYS A 42 -10.09 1.33 10.75
CA LYS A 42 -9.42 0.07 10.35
C LYS A 42 -10.09 -0.53 9.12
N LEU A 43 -9.31 -1.13 8.21
CA LEU A 43 -9.84 -1.84 7.04
C LEU A 43 -10.76 -2.99 7.49
N ASN A 44 -12.01 -2.99 6.99
CA ASN A 44 -12.96 -4.07 7.19
C ASN A 44 -12.53 -5.33 6.41
N THR A 45 -13.08 -6.51 6.73
CA THR A 45 -12.69 -7.78 6.09
C THR A 45 -12.91 -7.77 4.57
N LYS A 46 -14.01 -7.15 4.10
CA LYS A 46 -14.32 -6.99 2.67
C LYS A 46 -13.31 -6.05 1.97
N GLU A 47 -12.97 -4.96 2.64
CA GLU A 47 -11.98 -3.98 2.18
C GLU A 47 -10.59 -4.60 2.08
N LYS A 48 -10.18 -5.42 3.07
CA LYS A 48 -8.93 -6.20 3.02
C LYS A 48 -8.88 -7.15 1.83
N ALA A 49 -9.98 -7.86 1.54
CA ALA A 49 -10.06 -8.76 0.40
C ALA A 49 -9.94 -8.00 -0.94
N LYS A 50 -10.60 -6.84 -1.06
CA LYS A 50 -10.46 -5.95 -2.22
C LYS A 50 -9.04 -5.42 -2.37
N ALA A 51 -8.44 -4.90 -1.30
CA ALA A 51 -7.06 -4.45 -1.29
C ALA A 51 -6.13 -5.56 -1.77
N LYS A 52 -6.26 -6.79 -1.26
CA LYS A 52 -5.47 -7.94 -1.72
C LYS A 52 -5.59 -8.19 -3.22
N ARG A 53 -6.79 -8.06 -3.80
CA ARG A 53 -6.99 -8.18 -5.25
C ARG A 53 -6.29 -7.06 -6.03
N LEU A 54 -6.38 -5.82 -5.53
CA LEU A 54 -5.66 -4.68 -6.12
C LEU A 54 -4.15 -4.89 -6.08
N TRP A 55 -3.63 -5.34 -4.94
CA TRP A 55 -2.23 -5.73 -4.74
C TRP A 55 -1.77 -6.77 -5.76
N GLN A 56 -2.54 -7.85 -5.93
CA GLN A 56 -2.24 -8.88 -6.92
C GLN A 56 -2.26 -8.33 -8.35
N ARG A 57 -3.22 -7.43 -8.66
CA ARG A 57 -3.32 -6.79 -9.98
C ARG A 57 -2.10 -5.91 -10.27
N LEU A 58 -1.68 -5.10 -9.32
CA LEU A 58 -0.52 -4.23 -9.47
C LEU A 58 0.79 -5.02 -9.48
N SER A 59 0.88 -6.12 -8.72
CA SER A 59 2.07 -6.99 -8.66
C SER A 59 2.39 -7.70 -9.97
N LYS A 60 1.45 -7.78 -10.92
CA LYS A 60 1.69 -8.32 -12.27
C LYS A 60 2.56 -7.41 -13.13
N HIS A 61 2.70 -6.14 -12.76
CA HIS A 61 3.44 -5.16 -13.54
C HIS A 61 4.74 -4.81 -12.82
N LYS A 62 5.88 -4.87 -13.50
CA LYS A 62 7.17 -4.48 -12.93
C LYS A 62 7.37 -2.96 -12.94
N SER A 63 6.98 -2.30 -14.03
CA SER A 63 7.17 -0.86 -14.21
C SER A 63 6.30 -0.03 -13.26
N ILE A 64 6.93 0.95 -12.60
CA ILE A 64 6.24 1.90 -11.71
C ILE A 64 5.18 2.69 -12.49
N GLU A 65 5.49 3.10 -13.71
CA GLU A 65 4.58 3.85 -14.58
C GLU A 65 3.30 3.06 -14.87
N ARG A 66 3.42 1.77 -15.23
CA ARG A 66 2.27 0.87 -15.41
C ARG A 66 1.42 0.77 -14.14
N LYS A 67 2.05 0.69 -12.97
CA LYS A 67 1.33 0.66 -11.69
C LYS A 67 0.59 1.97 -11.43
N LYS A 68 1.21 3.12 -11.72
CA LYS A 68 0.57 4.44 -11.65
C LYS A 68 -0.63 4.54 -12.57
N THR A 69 -0.50 4.10 -13.83
CA THR A 69 -1.62 4.07 -14.79
C THR A 69 -2.78 3.23 -14.27
N ILE A 70 -2.50 2.10 -13.63
CA ILE A 70 -3.55 1.27 -13.02
C ILE A 70 -4.21 2.03 -11.87
N LEU A 71 -3.45 2.64 -10.97
CA LEU A 71 -4.02 3.44 -9.87
C LEU A 71 -4.85 4.64 -10.36
N LEU A 72 -4.43 5.26 -11.47
CA LEU A 72 -5.19 6.32 -12.15
C LEU A 72 -6.52 5.81 -12.71
N SER A 73 -6.55 4.55 -13.19
CA SER A 73 -7.76 3.90 -13.70
C SER A 73 -8.70 3.36 -12.62
N LEU A 74 -8.29 3.34 -11.35
CA LEU A 74 -9.14 2.94 -10.23
C LEU A 74 -10.08 4.07 -9.83
N THR A 75 -11.23 3.70 -9.26
CA THR A 75 -12.10 4.64 -8.56
C THR A 75 -11.39 5.21 -7.35
N ASP A 76 -11.80 6.40 -6.92
CA ASP A 76 -11.18 7.07 -5.77
C ASP A 76 -11.29 6.24 -4.49
N GLU A 77 -12.42 5.54 -4.29
CA GLU A 77 -12.60 4.59 -3.17
C GLU A 77 -11.58 3.44 -3.19
N ASP A 78 -11.39 2.78 -4.35
CA ASP A 78 -10.44 1.67 -4.46
C ASP A 78 -8.98 2.16 -4.37
N ARG A 79 -8.72 3.38 -4.81
CA ARG A 79 -7.41 4.03 -4.70
C ARG A 79 -7.05 4.34 -3.25
N LEU A 80 -7.97 4.97 -2.52
CA LEU A 80 -7.82 5.27 -1.09
C LEU A 80 -7.68 3.98 -0.29
N LEU A 81 -8.47 2.96 -0.62
CA LEU A 81 -8.37 1.64 -0.03
C LEU A 81 -6.97 1.01 -0.22
N PHE A 82 -6.42 1.13 -1.43
CA PHE A 82 -5.07 0.63 -1.72
C PHE A 82 -3.99 1.40 -0.95
N ILE A 83 -4.08 2.74 -0.94
CA ILE A 83 -3.16 3.62 -0.19
C ILE A 83 -3.17 3.23 1.29
N LYS A 84 -4.35 3.09 1.89
CA LYS A 84 -4.54 2.67 3.27
C LYS A 84 -3.91 1.31 3.57
N ALA A 85 -4.15 0.30 2.73
CA ALA A 85 -3.54 -1.01 2.88
C ALA A 85 -2.01 -0.97 2.73
N PHE A 86 -1.50 -0.08 1.87
CA PHE A 86 -0.07 0.14 1.69
C PHE A 86 0.55 0.76 2.93
N PHE A 87 -0.02 1.84 3.48
CA PHE A 87 0.46 2.45 4.71
C PHE A 87 0.42 1.49 5.89
N GLN A 88 -0.67 0.72 6.08
CA GLN A 88 -0.70 -0.31 7.13
C GLN A 88 0.42 -1.36 7.00
N THR A 89 0.80 -1.70 5.76
CA THR A 89 1.90 -2.63 5.50
C THR A 89 3.25 -1.99 5.82
N VAL A 90 3.44 -0.71 5.48
CA VAL A 90 4.63 0.08 5.79
C VAL A 90 4.77 0.27 7.31
N GLU A 91 3.70 0.65 7.99
CA GLU A 91 3.65 0.78 9.45
C GLU A 91 3.98 -0.54 10.15
N GLY A 92 3.37 -1.65 9.70
CA GLY A 92 3.70 -2.98 10.21
C GLY A 92 5.18 -3.33 10.03
N LYS A 93 5.79 -2.94 8.91
CA LYS A 93 7.22 -3.11 8.62
C LYS A 93 8.13 -2.23 9.48
N ILE A 94 7.69 -1.03 9.83
CA ILE A 94 8.42 -0.12 10.73
C ILE A 94 8.39 -0.71 12.15
N LEU A 95 7.21 -1.17 12.59
CA LEU A 95 7.01 -1.76 13.91
C LEU A 95 7.80 -3.08 14.06
N ASP A 96 7.80 -3.93 13.03
CA ASP A 96 8.55 -5.18 13.00
C ASP A 96 10.08 -4.99 13.05
N LYS A 97 10.58 -3.85 12.53
CA LYS A 97 12.02 -3.50 12.61
C LYS A 97 12.48 -3.05 14.00
N ASN A 98 11.58 -2.66 14.89
CA ASN A 98 11.88 -2.25 16.26
C ASN A 98 11.03 -3.05 17.27
N PRO A 99 11.38 -4.31 17.55
CA PRO A 99 10.65 -5.15 18.49
C PRO A 99 10.79 -4.76 19.97
N GLU A 100 11.52 -3.69 20.31
CA GLU A 100 11.84 -3.30 21.69
C GLU A 100 10.89 -2.24 22.30
N ILE A 101 9.82 -1.83 21.61
CA ILE A 101 8.81 -0.94 22.21
C ILE A 101 7.62 -1.80 22.66
N HIS A 102 7.80 -2.47 23.80
CA HIS A 102 6.75 -3.12 24.58
C HIS A 102 6.72 -2.56 25.99
#